data_AF-A0A1F9KP32-F1
#
_entry.id   AF-A0A1F9KP32-F1
#
_cell.length_a   1.000
_cell.length_b   1.000
_cell.length_c   1.000
_cell.angle_alpha   90.00
_cell.angle_beta   90.00
_cell.angle_gamma   90.00
#
_symmetry.space_group_name_H-M   'P 1'
#
loop_
_entity.id
_entity.type
_entity.pdbx_description
1 polymer ?
#
loop_
_entity_poly.entity_id
_entity_poly.type
_entity_poly.pdbx_seq_one_letter_code
_entity_poly.pdbx_strand_id
1 'polypeptide(L)'
;MKRIDCLKLLAPQIQDHLVVVTLGVTEQEWDMVKPRDGNLLLSGMGTVTPFGLGLALALPGRKVVVLESDGSLLFGLNSLATVAMQSPNNLTIIVFDNECYESIGGAPSHTSAGVDLGGVAREAGIRNAITVRELEEFSLETQRRLKENELSLMVAKIEPAIADVPPRYYHLFEERNRFVRYIEETERIPVLRPTKIIRRDPTKWVKK
;
A
#
# COMPACT_ATOMS: atom_id res chain seq x y z
N MET A 1 -16.30 -6.80 11.42
CA MET A 1 -15.90 -5.38 11.19
C MET A 1 -16.02 -5.05 9.70
N LYS A 2 -16.34 -3.81 9.32
CA LYS A 2 -16.33 -3.39 7.89
C LYS A 2 -15.07 -2.63 7.54
N ARG A 3 -14.60 -2.74 6.30
CA ARG A 3 -13.42 -2.00 5.79
C ARG A 3 -13.54 -0.50 6.02
N ILE A 4 -14.69 0.08 5.66
CA ILE A 4 -14.93 1.52 5.79
C ILE A 4 -14.78 2.04 7.23
N ASP A 5 -15.16 1.26 8.24
CA ASP A 5 -15.04 1.65 9.64
C ASP A 5 -13.57 1.66 10.08
N CYS A 6 -12.80 0.67 9.61
CA CYS A 6 -11.35 0.61 9.80
C CYS A 6 -10.65 1.82 9.17
N LEU A 7 -11.01 2.15 7.92
CA LEU A 7 -10.45 3.29 7.21
C LEU A 7 -10.77 4.61 7.90
N LYS A 8 -12.00 4.78 8.42
CA LYS A 8 -12.40 5.97 9.20
C LYS A 8 -11.59 6.11 10.50
N LEU A 9 -11.25 5.02 11.16
CA LEU A 9 -10.39 5.03 12.36
C LEU A 9 -8.92 5.28 12.04
N LEU A 10 -8.45 4.79 10.89
CA LEU A 10 -7.07 4.97 10.44
C LEU A 10 -6.80 6.40 9.96
N ALA A 11 -7.75 7.01 9.24
CA ALA A 11 -7.62 8.31 8.62
C ALA A 11 -7.09 9.45 9.52
N PRO A 12 -7.58 9.66 10.76
CA PRO A 12 -7.03 10.69 11.65
C PRO A 12 -5.61 10.37 12.16
N GLN A 13 -5.18 9.11 12.09
CA GLN A 13 -3.84 8.68 12.50
C GLN A 13 -2.81 8.91 11.39
N ILE A 14 -3.24 8.94 10.13
CA ILE A 14 -2.40 9.24 8.98
C ILE A 14 -2.14 10.75 8.89
N GLN A 15 -0.93 11.14 9.25
CA GLN A 15 -0.44 12.51 9.15
C GLN A 15 0.39 12.69 7.87
N ASP A 16 1.70 12.71 8.01
CA ASP A 16 2.69 12.92 6.97
C ASP A 16 3.21 11.61 6.34
N HIS A 17 2.52 10.49 6.60
CA HIS A 17 2.90 9.18 6.07
C HIS A 17 2.70 9.17 4.56
N LEU A 18 3.35 8.27 3.83
CA LEU A 18 2.96 7.90 2.47
C LEU A 18 2.03 6.71 2.54
N VAL A 19 0.95 6.72 1.76
CA VAL A 19 -0.01 5.62 1.78
C VAL A 19 -0.11 5.02 0.38
N VAL A 20 0.27 3.76 0.23
CA VAL A 20 0.12 3.01 -1.02
C VAL A 20 -1.13 2.16 -0.91
N VAL A 21 -2.04 2.26 -1.87
CA VAL A 21 -3.38 1.68 -1.76
C VAL A 21 -3.65 0.72 -2.90
N THR A 22 -4.19 -0.44 -2.56
CA THR A 22 -4.66 -1.43 -3.52
C THR A 22 -5.87 -0.95 -4.33
N LEU A 23 -5.99 -1.49 -5.55
CA LEU A 23 -7.12 -1.28 -6.45
C LEU A 23 -8.46 -1.73 -5.86
N GLY A 24 -9.53 -1.35 -6.55
CA GLY A 24 -10.88 -1.84 -6.31
C GLY A 24 -11.65 -0.94 -5.35
N VAL A 25 -12.40 -1.53 -4.43
CA VAL A 25 -13.24 -0.76 -3.50
C VAL A 25 -12.39 -0.05 -2.43
N THR A 26 -11.26 -0.64 -2.02
CA THR A 26 -10.38 -0.06 -1.00
C THR A 26 -9.86 1.33 -1.38
N GLU A 27 -9.40 1.53 -2.61
CA GLU A 27 -8.94 2.86 -3.05
C GLU A 27 -10.08 3.88 -3.06
N GLN A 28 -11.29 3.49 -3.47
CA GLN A 28 -12.44 4.39 -3.53
C GLN A 28 -12.87 4.83 -2.12
N GLU A 29 -12.97 3.88 -1.19
CA GLU A 29 -13.28 4.14 0.21
C GLU A 29 -12.19 4.99 0.87
N TRP A 30 -10.92 4.70 0.62
CA TRP A 30 -9.82 5.48 1.19
C TRP A 30 -9.78 6.92 0.66
N ASP A 31 -9.99 7.10 -0.64
CA ASP A 31 -10.01 8.43 -1.24
C ASP A 31 -11.19 9.28 -0.76
N MET A 32 -12.36 8.65 -0.52
CA MET A 32 -13.48 9.33 0.14
C MET A 32 -13.15 9.75 1.57
N VAL A 33 -12.49 8.88 2.34
CA VAL A 33 -12.22 9.11 3.78
C VAL A 33 -11.04 10.05 4.02
N LYS A 34 -9.97 9.96 3.22
CA LYS A 34 -8.73 10.74 3.37
C LYS A 34 -8.13 11.11 2.01
N PRO A 35 -8.78 12.00 1.24
CA PRO A 35 -8.22 12.49 -0.03
C PRO A 35 -6.97 13.35 0.24
N ARG A 36 -5.85 13.02 -0.42
CA ARG A 36 -4.58 13.76 -0.31
C ARG A 36 -3.56 13.32 -1.36
N ASP A 37 -2.57 14.16 -1.64
CA ASP A 37 -1.51 13.87 -2.61
C ASP A 37 -0.49 12.83 -2.13
N GLY A 38 -0.37 12.59 -0.81
CA GLY A 38 0.48 11.53 -0.27
C GLY A 38 -0.06 10.10 -0.44
N ASN A 39 -1.20 9.94 -1.12
CA ASN A 39 -1.74 8.64 -1.48
C ASN A 39 -1.27 8.23 -2.88
N LEU A 40 -0.67 7.04 -2.99
CA LEU A 40 -0.36 6.40 -4.26
C LEU A 40 -1.35 5.26 -4.51
N LEU A 41 -2.22 5.44 -5.50
CA LEU A 41 -3.25 4.48 -5.85
C LEU A 41 -2.75 3.63 -7.03
N LEU A 42 -2.85 2.30 -6.91
CA LEU A 42 -2.25 1.36 -7.86
C LEU A 42 -3.31 0.43 -8.46
N SER A 43 -3.27 0.26 -9.78
CA SER A 43 -4.29 -0.50 -10.53
C SER A 43 -3.88 -1.94 -10.87
N GLY A 44 -2.95 -2.53 -10.10
CA GLY A 44 -2.45 -3.90 -10.35
C GLY A 44 -2.36 -4.74 -9.08
N MET A 45 -2.96 -5.92 -9.11
CA MET A 45 -2.89 -6.89 -8.01
C MET A 45 -1.45 -7.35 -7.77
N GLY A 46 -1.07 -7.55 -6.51
CA GLY A 46 0.26 -8.02 -6.13
C GLY A 46 1.38 -6.98 -6.27
N THR A 47 1.06 -5.74 -6.64
CA THR A 47 2.06 -4.68 -6.83
C THR A 47 2.22 -3.76 -5.61
N VAL A 48 1.20 -3.67 -4.77
CA VAL A 48 1.06 -2.64 -3.73
C VAL A 48 2.11 -2.80 -2.63
N THR A 49 2.24 -4.02 -2.09
CA THR A 49 3.30 -4.36 -1.12
C THR A 49 4.72 -4.10 -1.65
N PRO A 50 5.11 -4.55 -2.86
CA PRO A 50 6.39 -4.18 -3.49
C PRO A 50 6.63 -2.67 -3.63
N PHE A 51 5.61 -1.89 -4.04
CA PHE A 51 5.74 -0.43 -4.14
C PHE A 51 5.95 0.22 -2.78
N GLY A 52 5.22 -0.24 -1.75
CA GLY A 52 5.42 0.21 -0.37
C GLY A 52 6.83 -0.05 0.13
N LEU A 53 7.38 -1.25 -0.14
CA LEU A 53 8.77 -1.58 0.17
C LEU A 53 9.75 -0.65 -0.54
N GLY A 54 9.57 -0.42 -1.85
CA GLY A 54 10.44 0.47 -2.62
C GLY A 54 10.46 1.89 -2.07
N LEU A 55 9.30 2.44 -1.69
CA LEU A 55 9.21 3.75 -1.05
C LEU A 55 9.90 3.77 0.32
N ALA A 56 9.67 2.75 1.14
CA ALA A 56 10.26 2.66 2.48
C ALA A 56 11.80 2.65 2.42
N LEU A 57 12.36 1.92 1.45
CA LEU A 57 13.80 1.87 1.20
C LEU A 57 14.37 3.16 0.60
N ALA A 58 13.64 3.79 -0.32
CA ALA A 58 14.08 5.02 -0.97
C ALA A 58 14.00 6.25 -0.04
N LEU A 59 13.06 6.24 0.91
CA LEU A 59 12.75 7.34 1.83
C LEU A 59 12.78 6.86 3.29
N PRO A 60 13.94 6.48 3.84
CA PRO A 60 14.03 5.86 5.18
C PRO A 60 13.55 6.78 6.32
N GLY A 61 13.50 8.10 6.10
CA GLY A 61 12.98 9.07 7.08
C GLY A 61 11.45 9.26 7.04
N ARG A 62 10.76 8.64 6.08
CA ARG A 62 9.33 8.82 5.84
C ARG A 62 8.59 7.52 6.13
N LYS A 63 7.56 7.56 6.97
CA LYS A 63 6.73 6.38 7.24
C LYS A 63 5.85 6.03 6.04
N VAL A 64 5.80 4.76 5.69
CA VAL A 64 5.03 4.21 4.58
C VAL A 64 4.00 3.23 5.13
N VAL A 65 2.74 3.43 4.73
CA VAL A 65 1.62 2.56 5.04
C VAL A 65 1.11 1.94 3.76
N VAL A 66 0.99 0.63 3.74
CA VAL A 66 0.40 -0.11 2.62
C VAL A 66 -1.00 -0.54 3.03
N LEU A 67 -2.01 -0.13 2.27
CA LEU A 67 -3.38 -0.62 2.36
C LEU A 67 -3.57 -1.67 1.27
N GLU A 68 -3.42 -2.92 1.65
CA GLU A 68 -3.49 -4.10 0.79
C GLU A 68 -4.84 -4.82 0.95
N SER A 69 -5.18 -5.69 0.01
CA SER A 69 -6.27 -6.67 0.16
C SER A 69 -5.74 -8.09 0.16
N ASP A 70 -6.47 -9.03 0.77
CA ASP A 70 -6.18 -10.47 0.69
C ASP A 70 -5.98 -10.94 -0.75
N GLY A 71 -6.91 -10.60 -1.65
CA GLY A 71 -6.86 -10.97 -3.05
C GLY A 71 -5.62 -10.41 -3.75
N SER A 72 -5.26 -9.15 -3.52
CA SER A 72 -4.07 -8.55 -4.11
C SER A 72 -2.78 -9.16 -3.55
N LEU A 73 -2.69 -9.37 -2.23
CA LEU A 73 -1.51 -9.97 -1.61
C LEU A 73 -1.27 -11.40 -2.09
N LEU A 74 -2.33 -12.18 -2.31
CA LEU A 74 -2.24 -13.55 -2.85
C LEU A 74 -1.56 -13.58 -4.23
N PHE A 75 -1.77 -12.56 -5.08
CA PHE A 75 -1.08 -12.45 -6.37
C PHE A 75 0.41 -12.09 -6.24
N GLY A 76 0.78 -11.39 -5.17
CA GLY A 76 2.14 -10.91 -4.91
C GLY A 76 2.82 -11.61 -3.72
N LEU A 77 2.40 -12.82 -3.35
CA LEU A 77 2.76 -13.44 -2.06
C LEU A 77 4.27 -13.62 -1.87
N ASN A 78 4.99 -13.89 -2.96
CA ASN A 78 6.45 -13.99 -2.98
C ASN A 78 7.16 -12.70 -2.52
N SER A 79 6.50 -11.54 -2.62
CA SER A 79 7.07 -10.26 -2.16
C SER A 79 7.31 -10.23 -0.64
N LEU A 80 6.58 -11.03 0.15
CA LEU A 80 6.75 -11.10 1.60
C LEU A 80 8.16 -11.57 1.99
N ALA A 81 8.77 -12.48 1.22
CA ALA A 81 10.14 -12.92 1.45
C ALA A 81 11.15 -11.76 1.25
N THR A 82 10.94 -10.93 0.23
CA THR A 82 11.78 -9.75 -0.02
C THR A 82 11.57 -8.68 1.04
N VAL A 83 10.32 -8.43 1.45
CA VAL A 83 9.99 -7.51 2.54
C VAL A 83 10.67 -7.94 3.84
N ALA A 84 10.58 -9.22 4.20
CA ALA A 84 11.22 -9.78 5.39
C ALA A 84 12.76 -9.67 5.33
N MET A 85 13.36 -9.93 4.17
CA MET A 85 14.81 -9.81 3.99
C MET A 85 15.31 -8.37 4.15
N GLN A 86 14.57 -7.40 3.59
CA GLN A 86 14.94 -5.98 3.65
C GLN A 86 14.61 -5.34 5.01
N SER A 87 13.53 -5.78 5.65
CA SER A 87 13.08 -5.37 6.99
C SER A 87 13.13 -3.85 7.27
N PRO A 88 12.55 -2.99 6.40
CA PRO A 88 12.56 -1.55 6.63
C PRO A 88 11.79 -1.17 7.90
N ASN A 89 12.38 -0.31 8.73
CA ASN A 89 11.82 0.09 10.03
C ASN A 89 10.70 1.14 9.93
N ASN A 90 10.37 1.59 8.72
CA ASN A 90 9.38 2.63 8.44
C ASN A 90 8.19 2.13 7.61
N LEU A 91 7.99 0.80 7.52
CA LEU A 91 6.92 0.18 6.72
C LEU A 91 5.88 -0.53 7.59
N THR A 92 4.61 -0.16 7.43
CA THR A 92 3.44 -0.85 8.01
C THR A 92 2.54 -1.35 6.87
N ILE A 93 2.27 -2.65 6.83
CA ILE A 93 1.37 -3.27 5.85
C ILE A 93 0.07 -3.64 6.55
N ILE A 94 -1.06 -3.15 6.05
CA ILE A 94 -2.40 -3.46 6.53
C ILE A 94 -3.14 -4.20 5.42
N VAL A 95 -3.49 -5.46 5.66
CA VAL A 95 -4.20 -6.32 4.71
C VAL A 95 -5.65 -6.39 5.14
N PHE A 96 -6.56 -5.89 4.33
CA PHE A 96 -8.00 -6.10 4.52
C PHE A 96 -8.40 -7.44 3.92
N ASP A 97 -8.78 -8.39 4.77
CA ASP A 97 -9.11 -9.76 4.38
C ASP A 97 -10.61 -10.04 4.61
N ASN A 98 -11.37 -9.88 3.52
CA ASN A 98 -12.80 -10.14 3.41
C ASN A 98 -13.13 -11.53 2.84
N GLU A 99 -12.10 -12.33 2.52
CA GLU A 99 -12.22 -13.66 1.94
C GLU A 99 -12.84 -13.71 0.53
N CYS A 100 -12.94 -12.58 -0.19
CA CYS A 100 -13.50 -12.55 -1.54
C CYS A 100 -13.05 -11.37 -2.43
N TYR A 101 -13.10 -11.58 -3.74
CA TYR A 101 -12.84 -10.53 -4.73
C TYR A 101 -14.09 -9.65 -4.94
N GLU A 102 -14.41 -8.80 -3.96
CA GLU A 102 -15.61 -7.95 -3.93
C GLU A 102 -15.81 -7.14 -5.22
N SER A 103 -14.74 -6.53 -5.75
CA SER A 103 -14.82 -5.62 -6.90
C SER A 103 -15.25 -6.27 -8.21
N ILE A 104 -15.24 -7.60 -8.30
CA ILE A 104 -15.61 -8.35 -9.51
C ILE A 104 -16.79 -9.31 -9.29
N GLY A 105 -17.54 -9.12 -8.20
CA GLY A 105 -18.74 -9.93 -7.90
C GLY A 105 -18.57 -10.94 -6.77
N GLY A 106 -17.49 -10.87 -5.99
CA GLY A 106 -17.39 -11.58 -4.72
C GLY A 106 -17.03 -13.06 -4.82
N ALA A 107 -16.30 -13.47 -5.87
CA ALA A 107 -15.73 -14.82 -5.94
C ALA A 107 -14.83 -15.08 -4.71
N PRO A 108 -14.89 -16.25 -4.07
CA PRO A 108 -14.07 -16.53 -2.89
C PRO A 108 -12.57 -16.42 -3.18
N SER A 109 -11.81 -15.81 -2.27
CA SER A 109 -10.36 -15.81 -2.31
C SER A 109 -9.80 -17.06 -1.62
N HIS A 110 -8.48 -17.27 -1.69
CA HIS A 110 -7.88 -18.44 -1.03
C HIS A 110 -7.94 -18.36 0.51
N THR A 111 -8.12 -17.17 1.09
CA THR A 111 -8.27 -17.02 2.55
C THR A 111 -9.60 -17.58 3.05
N SER A 112 -10.66 -17.58 2.21
CA SER A 112 -11.93 -18.30 2.50
C SER A 112 -11.75 -19.80 2.73
N ALA A 113 -10.68 -20.38 2.18
CA ALA A 113 -10.35 -21.79 2.26
C ALA A 113 -9.24 -22.11 3.28
N GLY A 114 -8.89 -21.15 4.15
CA GLY A 114 -7.99 -21.36 5.28
C GLY A 114 -6.53 -20.91 5.08
N VAL A 115 -6.21 -20.17 4.02
CA VAL A 115 -4.90 -19.51 3.91
C VAL A 115 -4.77 -18.43 4.99
N ASP A 116 -3.86 -18.63 5.96
CA ASP A 116 -3.54 -17.64 7.00
C ASP A 116 -2.44 -16.68 6.52
N LEU A 117 -2.82 -15.53 5.96
CA LEU A 117 -1.87 -14.52 5.49
C LEU A 117 -0.97 -13.96 6.60
N GLY A 118 -1.46 -13.85 7.84
CA GLY A 118 -0.67 -13.42 8.98
C GLY A 118 0.39 -14.45 9.34
N GLY A 119 0.02 -15.73 9.32
CA GLY A 119 0.94 -16.87 9.44
C GLY A 119 1.97 -16.92 8.33
N VAL A 120 1.56 -16.78 7.07
CA VAL A 120 2.48 -16.74 5.93
C VAL A 120 3.49 -15.60 6.08
N ALA A 121 3.06 -14.41 6.50
CA ALA A 121 3.97 -13.29 6.75
C ALA A 121 4.99 -13.58 7.86
N ARG A 122 4.55 -14.19 8.98
CA ARG A 122 5.44 -14.60 10.08
C ARG A 122 6.49 -15.60 9.60
N GLU A 123 6.06 -16.65 8.90
CA GLU A 123 6.95 -17.69 8.38
C GLU A 123 7.86 -17.21 7.25
N ALA A 124 7.46 -16.16 6.51
CA ALA A 124 8.34 -15.47 5.56
C ALA A 124 9.44 -14.64 6.25
N GLY A 125 9.31 -14.37 7.56
CA GLY A 125 10.29 -13.64 8.37
C GLY A 125 9.82 -12.27 8.88
N ILE A 126 8.58 -11.85 8.57
CA ILE A 126 7.97 -10.63 9.13
C ILE A 126 7.46 -10.95 10.53
N ARG A 127 8.35 -10.92 11.54
CA ARG A 127 8.05 -11.35 12.91
C ARG A 127 6.89 -10.60 13.55
N ASN A 128 6.81 -9.30 13.30
CA ASN A 128 5.75 -8.44 13.82
C ASN A 128 4.51 -8.48 12.90
N ALA A 129 3.97 -9.70 12.69
CA ALA A 129 2.79 -9.95 11.89
C ALA A 129 1.64 -10.57 12.70
N ILE A 130 0.49 -9.90 12.70
CA ILE A 130 -0.69 -10.28 13.49
C ILE A 130 -1.96 -10.31 12.64
N THR A 131 -3.01 -10.93 13.19
CA THR A 131 -4.36 -10.91 12.63
C THR A 131 -5.29 -10.33 13.68
N VAL A 132 -6.01 -9.25 13.33
CA VAL A 132 -6.99 -8.60 14.20
C VAL A 132 -8.41 -8.88 13.70
N ARG A 133 -9.36 -9.00 14.62
CA ARG A 133 -10.76 -9.37 14.33
C ARG A 133 -11.78 -8.39 14.86
N GLU A 134 -11.37 -7.55 15.81
CA GLU A 134 -12.22 -6.53 16.42
C GLU A 134 -11.77 -5.11 16.02
N LEU A 135 -12.73 -4.20 15.96
CA LEU A 135 -12.48 -2.83 15.49
C LEU A 135 -11.63 -2.02 16.49
N GLU A 136 -11.84 -2.25 17.79
CA GLU A 136 -11.06 -1.66 18.87
C GLU A 136 -9.60 -2.12 18.82
N GLU A 137 -9.38 -3.41 18.55
CA GLU A 137 -8.05 -4.00 18.38
C GLU A 137 -7.34 -3.39 17.17
N PHE A 138 -8.04 -3.27 16.02
CA PHE A 138 -7.52 -2.59 14.84
C PHE A 138 -7.07 -1.15 15.15
N SER A 139 -7.89 -0.40 15.88
CA SER A 139 -7.58 0.98 16.27
C SER A 139 -6.32 1.07 17.13
N LEU A 140 -6.22 0.23 18.15
CA LEU A 140 -5.06 0.21 19.06
C LEU A 140 -3.77 -0.18 18.33
N GLU A 141 -3.83 -1.23 17.52
CA GLU A 141 -2.67 -1.75 16.80
C GLU A 141 -2.19 -0.77 15.72
N THR A 142 -3.10 -0.12 14.99
CA THR A 142 -2.70 0.94 14.04
C THR A 142 -2.01 2.11 14.76
N GLN A 143 -2.55 2.58 15.89
CA GLN A 143 -1.94 3.66 16.65
C GLN A 143 -0.53 3.32 17.15
N ARG A 144 -0.32 2.08 17.58
CA ARG A 144 0.98 1.58 18.03
C ARG A 144 1.96 1.49 16.86
N ARG A 145 1.57 0.81 15.78
CA ARG A 145 2.45 0.49 14.63
C ARG A 145 2.87 1.72 13.85
N LEU A 146 1.98 2.68 13.68
CA LEU A 146 2.31 3.96 13.03
C LEU A 146 3.31 4.79 13.84
N LYS A 147 3.50 4.53 15.15
CA LYS A 147 4.51 5.20 16.00
C LYS A 147 5.81 4.42 16.10
N GLU A 148 5.75 3.09 16.08
CA GLU A 148 6.93 2.22 16.12
C GLU A 148 7.81 2.35 14.88
N ASN A 149 9.11 2.11 15.06
CA ASN A 149 10.08 2.04 13.97
C ASN A 149 10.48 0.59 13.74
N GLU A 150 9.51 -0.21 13.31
CA GLU A 150 9.69 -1.63 13.00
C GLU A 150 8.82 -2.00 11.79
N LEU A 151 9.33 -2.90 10.94
CA LEU A 151 8.52 -3.52 9.90
C LEU A 151 7.34 -4.24 10.56
N SER A 152 6.12 -3.97 10.09
CA SER A 152 4.94 -4.70 10.56
C SER A 152 3.96 -5.07 9.47
N LEU A 153 3.24 -6.16 9.71
CA LEU A 153 2.09 -6.57 8.89
C LEU A 153 0.89 -6.87 9.79
N MET A 154 -0.27 -6.35 9.44
CA MET A 154 -1.50 -6.60 10.17
C MET A 154 -2.58 -7.04 9.20
N VAL A 155 -3.13 -8.23 9.40
CA VAL A 155 -4.31 -8.70 8.68
C VAL A 155 -5.54 -8.28 9.48
N ALA A 156 -6.36 -7.41 8.91
CA ALA A 156 -7.66 -7.04 9.45
C ALA A 156 -8.73 -7.92 8.82
N LYS A 157 -9.30 -8.85 9.60
CA LYS A 157 -10.41 -9.69 9.14
C LYS A 157 -11.69 -8.87 9.09
N ILE A 158 -12.24 -8.70 7.89
CA ILE A 158 -13.42 -7.86 7.65
C ILE A 158 -14.56 -8.68 7.05
N GLU A 159 -15.78 -8.17 7.19
CA GLU A 159 -16.93 -8.67 6.45
C GLU A 159 -16.93 -8.08 5.04
N PRO A 160 -17.39 -8.82 4.01
CA PRO A 160 -17.67 -8.26 2.71
C PRO A 160 -18.70 -7.13 2.81
N ALA A 161 -18.28 -5.92 2.46
CA ALA A 161 -19.11 -4.72 2.43
C ALA A 161 -18.48 -3.69 1.50
N ILE A 162 -19.30 -3.16 0.59
CA ILE A 162 -18.97 -2.02 -0.26
C ILE A 162 -19.70 -0.80 0.30
N ALA A 163 -18.96 0.21 0.76
CA ALA A 163 -19.56 1.47 1.16
C ALA A 163 -20.15 2.22 -0.05
N ASP A 164 -21.15 3.05 0.20
CA ASP A 164 -21.66 3.98 -0.81
C ASP A 164 -20.61 5.08 -1.06
N VAL A 165 -19.80 4.88 -2.10
CA VAL A 165 -18.70 5.76 -2.51
C VAL A 165 -19.06 6.44 -3.83
N PRO A 166 -18.83 7.76 -3.97
CA PRO A 166 -19.11 8.44 -5.22
C PRO A 166 -18.15 7.95 -6.32
N PRO A 167 -18.59 7.93 -7.60
CA PRO A 167 -17.70 7.62 -8.71
C PRO A 167 -16.55 8.63 -8.77
N ARG A 168 -15.33 8.13 -8.98
CA ARG A 168 -14.15 8.98 -9.13
C ARG A 168 -14.02 9.45 -10.58
N TYR A 169 -13.78 10.75 -10.77
CA TYR A 169 -13.67 11.38 -12.10
C TYR A 169 -12.23 11.71 -12.53
N TYR A 170 -11.22 11.36 -11.74
CA TYR A 170 -9.81 11.62 -12.07
C TYR A 170 -9.16 10.39 -12.72
N HIS A 171 -8.30 10.63 -13.72
CA HIS A 171 -7.50 9.57 -14.32
C HIS A 171 -6.31 9.22 -13.42
N LEU A 172 -6.04 7.92 -13.26
CA LEU A 172 -4.92 7.37 -12.46
C LEU A 172 -3.54 7.96 -12.82
N PHE A 173 -3.35 8.38 -14.07
CA PHE A 173 -2.12 9.06 -14.51
C PHE A 173 -1.91 10.41 -13.81
N GLU A 174 -2.99 11.14 -13.54
CA GLU A 174 -2.94 12.40 -12.82
C GLU A 174 -2.58 12.18 -11.35
N GLU A 175 -3.18 11.16 -10.71
CA GLU A 175 -2.90 10.80 -9.31
C GLU A 175 -1.42 10.42 -9.09
N ARG A 176 -0.85 9.59 -9.98
CA ARG A 176 0.58 9.28 -9.93
C ARG A 176 1.44 10.53 -10.03
N ASN A 177 1.11 11.45 -10.92
CA ASN A 177 1.89 12.68 -11.08
C ASN A 177 1.75 13.61 -9.86
N ARG A 178 0.56 13.69 -9.23
CA ARG A 178 0.34 14.42 -7.98
C ARG A 178 1.16 13.83 -6.84
N PHE A 179 1.14 12.51 -6.68
CA PHE A 179 1.96 11.82 -5.68
C PHE A 179 3.45 12.08 -5.88
N VAL A 180 3.94 11.99 -7.12
CA VAL A 180 5.35 12.27 -7.41
C VAL A 180 5.71 13.72 -7.05
N ARG A 181 4.91 14.70 -7.46
CA ARG A 181 5.15 16.11 -7.09
C ARG A 181 5.14 16.32 -5.58
N TYR A 182 4.21 15.67 -4.87
CA TYR A 182 4.18 15.70 -3.41
C TYR A 182 5.46 15.18 -2.77
N ILE A 183 6.04 14.09 -3.28
CA ILE A 183 7.36 13.61 -2.86
C ILE A 183 8.45 14.65 -3.16
N GLU A 184 8.48 15.21 -4.37
CA GLU A 184 9.50 16.20 -4.74
C GLU A 184 9.44 17.44 -3.83
N GLU A 185 8.24 17.91 -3.49
CA GLU A 185 8.02 19.05 -2.61
C GLU A 185 8.41 18.77 -1.16
N THR A 186 7.99 17.62 -0.62
CA THR A 186 8.16 17.29 0.81
C THR A 186 9.54 16.73 1.15
N GLU A 187 10.13 15.95 0.25
CA GLU A 187 11.45 15.33 0.43
C GLU A 187 12.58 16.15 -0.20
N ARG A 188 12.25 17.15 -1.03
CA ARG A 188 13.23 17.98 -1.75
C ARG A 188 14.17 17.16 -2.64
N ILE A 189 13.67 16.07 -3.22
CA ILE A 189 14.41 15.22 -4.14
C ILE A 189 13.78 15.28 -5.54
N PRO A 190 14.56 15.34 -6.63
CA PRO A 190 14.01 15.26 -7.97
C PRO A 190 13.73 13.79 -8.34
N VAL A 191 12.45 13.46 -8.53
CA VAL A 191 11.98 12.14 -8.95
C VAL A 191 11.83 12.11 -10.48
N LEU A 192 11.13 13.09 -11.07
CA LEU A 192 11.01 13.23 -12.52
C LEU A 192 12.20 14.00 -13.06
N ARG A 193 13.25 13.27 -13.45
CA ARG A 193 14.40 13.88 -14.12
C ARG A 193 14.10 14.03 -15.61
N PRO A 194 14.29 15.22 -16.21
CA PRO A 194 14.27 15.33 -17.66
C PRO A 194 15.36 14.44 -18.24
N THR A 195 15.03 13.75 -19.34
CA THR A 195 16.00 12.94 -20.08
C THR A 195 17.20 13.82 -20.39
N LYS A 196 18.39 13.44 -19.91
CA LYS A 196 19.62 14.13 -20.31
C LYS A 196 19.71 14.05 -21.82
N ILE A 197 19.58 15.19 -22.50
CA ILE A 197 19.88 15.27 -23.92
C ILE A 197 21.39 15.04 -24.03
N ILE A 198 21.79 13.82 -24.36
CA ILE A 198 23.16 13.54 -24.73
C ILE A 198 23.36 14.21 -26.08
N ARG A 199 23.89 15.43 -26.08
CA ARG A 199 24.34 16.12 -27.28
C ARG A 199 25.59 15.38 -27.78
N ARG A 200 25.40 14.26 -28.47
CA ARG A 200 26.48 13.68 -29.29
C ARG A 200 26.69 14.61 -30.47
N ASP A 201 27.95 14.94 -30.72
CA ASP A 201 28.32 15.62 -31.94
C ASP A 201 27.89 14.75 -33.14
N PRO A 202 26.92 15.19 -33.97
CA PRO A 202 26.40 14.38 -35.07
C PRO A 202 27.46 14.11 -36.15
N THR A 203 28.60 14.81 -36.10
CA THR A 203 29.74 14.59 -37.00
C THR A 203 30.72 13.53 -36.50
N LYS A 204 30.66 13.15 -35.21
CA LYS A 204 31.53 12.12 -34.61
C LYS A 204 30.81 10.78 -34.57
N TRP A 205 30.53 10.23 -35.75
CA TRP A 205 30.19 8.81 -35.87
C TRP A 205 31.45 7.99 -35.56
N VAL A 206 31.45 7.33 -34.40
CA VAL A 206 32.50 6.35 -34.07
C VAL A 206 32.35 5.19 -35.06
N LYS A 207 33.20 5.15 -36.08
CA LYS A 207 33.43 3.93 -36.87
C LYS A 207 33.96 2.88 -35.90
N LYS A 208 33.19 1.82 -35.69
CA LYS A 208 33.70 0.58 -35.08
C LYS A 208 34.70 -0.08 -36.03
#